data_AF-A0A956U129-F1
#
_entry.id   AF-A0A956U129-F1
#
_cell.length_a   1.000
_cell.length_b   1.000
_cell.length_c   1.000
_cell.angle_alpha   90.00
_cell.angle_beta   90.00
_cell.angle_gamma   90.00
#
_symmetry.space_group_name_H-M   'P 1'
#
loop_
_entity.id
_entity.type
_entity.pdbx_description
1 polymer ?
#
loop_
_entity_poly.entity_id
_entity_poly.type
_entity_poly.pdbx_seq_one_letter_code
_entity_poly.pdbx_strand_id
1 'polypeptide(L)'
;MSAEQIDIQIIAALTAAACAIPGVFLVLRRMAMMSDAISHSILLGIVLAFFVAGNVSSPLLIIGAALSGVLTVSLVEIMARTGLVKEDA
;
A
#
# COMPACT_ATOMS: atom_id res chain seq x y z
N MET A 1 -30.76 -11.02 -1.67
CA MET A 1 -29.38 -10.48 -1.65
C MET A 1 -29.03 -10.11 -3.07
N SER A 2 -28.67 -8.87 -3.33
CA SER A 2 -28.27 -8.44 -4.67
C SER A 2 -26.92 -9.10 -5.03
N ALA A 3 -26.73 -9.53 -6.29
CA ALA A 3 -25.48 -10.16 -6.72
C ALA A 3 -24.26 -9.27 -6.43
N GLU A 4 -24.42 -7.95 -6.57
CA GLU A 4 -23.38 -6.97 -6.27
C GLU A 4 -22.95 -6.95 -4.80
N GLN A 5 -23.87 -7.16 -3.85
CA GLN A 5 -23.50 -7.28 -2.43
C GLN A 5 -22.63 -8.51 -2.17
N ILE A 6 -22.86 -9.61 -2.88
CA ILE A 6 -22.07 -10.84 -2.73
C ILE A 6 -20.66 -10.61 -3.26
N ASP A 7 -20.52 -9.96 -4.42
CA ASP A 7 -19.20 -9.64 -5.00
C ASP A 7 -18.38 -8.73 -4.07
N ILE A 8 -18.99 -7.69 -3.51
CA ILE A 8 -18.32 -6.79 -2.56
C ILE A 8 -17.86 -7.57 -1.31
N GLN A 9 -18.71 -8.45 -0.77
CA GLN A 9 -18.36 -9.26 0.40
C GLN A 9 -17.19 -10.20 0.13
N ILE A 10 -17.15 -10.84 -1.04
CA ILE A 10 -16.05 -11.74 -1.43
C ILE A 10 -14.74 -10.96 -1.58
N ILE A 11 -14.77 -9.81 -2.28
CA ILE A 11 -13.59 -8.96 -2.46
C ILE A 11 -13.09 -8.45 -1.10
N ALA A 12 -13.99 -7.98 -0.24
CA ALA A 12 -13.63 -7.50 1.09
C ALA A 12 -13.02 -8.61 1.96
N ALA A 13 -13.61 -9.80 1.98
CA ALA A 13 -13.09 -10.94 2.74
C ALA A 13 -11.71 -11.38 2.24
N LEU A 14 -11.52 -11.45 0.92
CA LEU A 14 -10.24 -11.82 0.32
C LEU A 14 -9.15 -10.78 0.60
N THR A 15 -9.49 -9.50 0.49
CA THR A 15 -8.57 -8.38 0.78
C THR A 15 -8.20 -8.36 2.27
N ALA A 16 -9.18 -8.54 3.17
CA ALA A 16 -8.93 -8.60 4.61
C ALA A 16 -8.01 -9.76 4.99
N ALA A 17 -8.23 -10.95 4.41
CA ALA A 17 -7.37 -12.10 4.64
C ALA A 17 -5.92 -11.86 4.15
N ALA A 18 -5.76 -11.24 2.97
CA ALA A 18 -4.46 -10.90 2.43
C ALA A 18 -3.72 -9.84 3.26
N CYS A 19 -4.42 -8.82 3.77
CA CYS A 19 -3.84 -7.74 4.57
C CYS A 19 -3.57 -8.12 6.05
N ALA A 20 -4.22 -9.15 6.58
CA ALA A 20 -4.05 -9.58 7.97
C ALA A 20 -2.61 -10.07 8.26
N ILE A 21 -2.00 -10.82 7.33
CA ILE A 21 -0.64 -11.38 7.49
C ILE A 21 0.42 -10.27 7.62
N PRO A 22 0.56 -9.33 6.66
CA PRO A 22 1.51 -8.23 6.78
C PRO A 22 1.15 -7.27 7.91
N GLY A 23 -0.15 -7.05 8.18
CA GLY A 23 -0.61 -6.17 9.26
C GLY A 23 -0.14 -6.63 10.64
N VAL A 24 -0.29 -7.92 10.96
CA VAL A 24 0.18 -8.47 12.25
C VAL A 24 1.71 -8.40 12.35
N PHE A 25 2.43 -8.68 11.27
CA PHE A 25 3.89 -8.57 11.25
C PHE A 25 4.38 -7.13 11.47
N LEU A 26 3.74 -6.14 10.84
CA LEU A 26 4.05 -4.72 11.01
C LEU A 26 3.79 -4.26 12.45
N VAL A 27 2.71 -4.72 13.08
CA VAL A 27 2.39 -4.40 14.49
C VAL A 27 3.40 -5.02 15.45
N LEU A 28 3.73 -6.30 15.28
CA LEU A 28 4.71 -6.99 16.14
C LEU A 28 6.11 -6.37 16.04
N ARG A 29 6.43 -5.73 14.92
CA ARG A 29 7.72 -5.08 14.67
C ARG A 29 7.73 -3.58 15.05
N ARG A 30 6.71 -3.07 15.77
CA ARG A 30 6.58 -1.65 16.13
C ARG A 30 6.68 -0.73 14.91
N MET A 31 6.14 -1.19 13.78
CA MET A 31 6.07 -0.44 12.52
C MET A 31 4.60 -0.19 12.15
N ALA A 32 3.74 0.05 13.13
CA ALA A 32 2.31 0.27 12.91
C ALA A 32 2.04 1.53 12.05
N MET A 33 2.84 2.59 12.23
CA MET A 33 2.76 3.82 11.42
C MET A 33 3.25 3.66 9.98
N MET A 34 3.91 2.54 9.66
CA MET A 34 4.42 2.30 8.31
C MET A 34 3.28 2.10 7.30
N SER A 35 2.17 1.50 7.73
CA SER A 35 0.97 1.32 6.90
C SER A 35 0.34 2.66 6.47
N ASP A 36 0.36 3.65 7.37
CA ASP A 36 -0.17 4.99 7.10
C ASP A 36 0.70 5.78 6.11
N ALA A 37 2.03 5.68 6.27
CA ALA A 37 3.00 6.28 5.34
C ALA A 37 2.92 5.64 3.93
N ILE A 38 2.76 4.31 3.86
CA ILE A 38 2.56 3.60 2.59
C ILE A 38 1.30 4.11 1.89
N SER A 39 0.20 4.29 2.63
CA SER A 39 -1.08 4.75 2.07
C SER A 39 -0.98 6.15 1.46
N HIS A 40 -0.31 7.10 2.14
CA HIS A 40 -0.11 8.46 1.64
C HIS A 40 0.76 8.51 0.37
N SER A 41 1.78 7.66 0.29
CA SER A 41 2.71 7.63 -0.83
C SER A 41 2.17 6.85 -2.05
N ILE A 42 1.29 5.86 -1.81
CA ILE A 42 0.58 5.15 -2.89
C ILE A 42 -0.32 6.11 -3.67
N LEU A 43 -1.10 6.97 -2.98
CA LEU A 43 -1.98 7.93 -3.65
C LEU A 43 -1.19 8.86 -4.57
N LEU A 44 -0.06 9.39 -4.08
CA LEU A 44 0.85 10.24 -4.85
C LEU A 44 1.40 9.48 -6.08
N GLY A 45 1.78 8.23 -5.91
CA GLY A 45 2.22 7.34 -6.98
C GLY A 45 1.18 7.13 -8.08
N ILE A 46 -0.07 6.90 -7.70
CA ILE A 46 -1.20 6.75 -8.63
C ILE A 46 -1.41 8.05 -9.42
N VAL A 47 -1.33 9.21 -8.77
CA VAL A 47 -1.47 10.52 -9.44
C VAL A 47 -0.36 10.74 -10.47
N LEU A 48 0.89 10.48 -10.11
CA LEU A 48 2.02 10.60 -11.05
C LEU A 48 1.90 9.59 -12.21
N ALA A 49 1.49 8.36 -11.93
CA ALA A 49 1.25 7.34 -12.94
C ALA A 49 0.11 7.74 -13.90
N PHE A 50 -0.93 8.39 -13.39
CA PHE A 50 -2.03 8.92 -14.19
C PHE A 50 -1.58 10.03 -15.14
N PHE A 51 -0.72 10.95 -14.67
CA PHE A 51 -0.15 12.01 -15.51
C PHE A 51 0.67 11.46 -16.69
N VAL A 52 1.36 10.34 -16.51
CA VAL A 52 2.17 9.69 -17.57
C VAL A 52 1.30 8.82 -18.48
N ALA A 53 0.33 8.09 -17.92
CA ALA A 53 -0.49 7.15 -18.68
C ALA A 53 -1.60 7.82 -19.51
N GLY A 54 -2.10 8.99 -19.08
CA GLY A 54 -3.10 9.78 -19.81
C GLY A 54 -4.47 9.13 -20.00
N ASN A 55 -4.67 7.88 -19.55
CA ASN A 55 -5.93 7.14 -19.66
C ASN A 55 -6.12 6.16 -18.49
N VAL A 56 -7.34 6.13 -17.93
CA VAL A 56 -7.67 5.42 -16.67
C VAL A 56 -7.72 3.89 -16.80
N SER A 57 -7.78 3.37 -18.03
CA SER A 57 -7.91 1.93 -18.32
C SER A 57 -6.59 1.23 -18.62
N SER A 58 -5.46 1.93 -18.58
CA SER A 58 -4.18 1.33 -18.98
C SER A 58 -3.54 0.57 -17.81
N PRO A 59 -3.07 -0.69 -17.99
CA PRO A 59 -2.36 -1.46 -16.97
C PRO A 59 -1.11 -0.77 -16.42
N LEU A 60 -0.64 0.30 -17.09
CA LEU A 60 0.38 1.22 -16.60
C LEU A 60 0.07 1.84 -15.23
N LEU A 61 -1.22 2.05 -14.88
CA LEU A 61 -1.58 2.60 -13.57
C LEU A 61 -1.21 1.65 -12.42
N ILE A 62 -1.40 0.35 -12.62
CA ILE A 62 -1.01 -0.68 -11.65
C ILE A 62 0.52 -0.70 -11.50
N ILE A 63 1.24 -0.55 -12.62
CA ILE A 63 2.72 -0.50 -12.60
C ILE A 63 3.21 0.73 -11.83
N GLY A 64 2.64 1.92 -12.08
CA GLY A 64 3.03 3.14 -11.39
C GLY A 64 2.67 3.14 -9.90
N ALA A 65 1.51 2.58 -9.53
CA ALA A 65 1.15 2.35 -8.13
C ALA A 65 2.11 1.39 -7.43
N ALA A 66 2.44 0.26 -8.08
CA ALA A 66 3.39 -0.71 -7.57
C ALA A 66 4.80 -0.11 -7.41
N LEU A 67 5.27 0.67 -8.39
CA LEU A 67 6.59 1.29 -8.37
C LEU A 67 6.71 2.31 -7.24
N SER A 68 5.69 3.17 -7.05
CA SER A 68 5.65 4.12 -5.93
C SER A 68 5.59 3.43 -4.57
N GLY A 69 4.80 2.36 -4.45
CA GLY A 69 4.72 1.55 -3.23
C GLY A 69 6.08 0.94 -2.87
N VAL A 70 6.75 0.30 -3.84
CA VAL A 70 8.09 -0.29 -3.64
C VAL A 70 9.13 0.78 -3.32
N LEU A 71 9.11 1.93 -4.00
CA LEU A 71 10.02 3.04 -3.75
C LEU A 71 9.86 3.55 -2.31
N THR A 72 8.62 3.70 -1.85
CA THR A 72 8.29 4.17 -0.49
C THR A 72 8.79 3.19 0.56
N VAL A 73 8.50 1.89 0.40
CA VAL A 73 8.98 0.86 1.34
C VAL A 73 10.51 0.83 1.36
N SER A 74 11.16 0.97 0.21
CA SER A 74 12.63 0.99 0.11
C SER A 74 13.23 2.20 0.82
N LEU A 75 12.67 3.41 0.61
CA LEU A 75 13.12 4.63 1.31
C LEU A 75 12.92 4.50 2.83
N VAL A 76 11.77 4.01 3.26
CA VAL A 76 11.46 3.82 4.69
C VAL A 76 12.39 2.79 5.31
N GLU A 77 12.69 1.68 4.62
CA GLU A 77 13.63 0.66 5.12
C GLU A 77 15.07 1.20 5.20
N ILE A 78 15.51 1.97 4.21
CA ILE A 78 16.83 2.64 4.25
C ILE A 78 16.89 3.60 5.44
N MET A 79 15.84 4.40 5.65
CA MET A 79 15.79 5.36 6.74
C MET A 79 15.72 4.65 8.11
N ALA A 80 14.98 3.56 8.24
CA ALA A 80 14.96 2.72 9.44
C ALA A 80 16.34 2.09 9.73
N ARG A 81 17.08 1.67 8.69
CA ARG A 81 18.45 1.13 8.85
C ARG A 81 19.48 2.15 9.32
N THR A 82 19.27 3.45 9.08
CA THR A 82 20.19 4.48 9.56
C THR A 82 20.17 4.67 11.07
N GLY A 83 19.20 4.09 11.80
CA GLY A 83 19.13 4.13 13.27
C GLY A 83 18.89 5.52 13.87
N LEU A 84 18.72 6.54 13.03
CA LEU A 84 18.44 7.93 13.41
C LEU A 84 16.94 8.17 13.70
N VAL A 85 16.09 7.25 13.28
CA VAL A 85 14.63 7.28 13.50
C VAL A 85 14.31 6.24 14.56
N LYS A 86 13.74 6.68 15.70
CA LYS A 86 13.24 5.75 16.72
C LYS A 86 12.19 4.84 16.07
N GLU A 87 12.26 3.54 16.32
CA GLU A 87 11.15 2.63 16.05
C GLU A 87 9.95 3.16 16.85
N ASP A 88 8.98 3.75 16.15
CA ASP A 88 7.81 4.33 16.76
C ASP A 88 6.89 3.22 17.29
N ALA A 89 7.01 3.02 18.61
CA ALA A 89 6.10 2.37 19.56
C ALA A 89 5.62 0.93 19.30
#